data_AF-A0A8H4X4Z0-F1
#
_entry.id   AF-A0A8H4X4Z0-F1
#
_cell.length_a   1.000
_cell.length_b   1.000
_cell.length_c   1.000
_cell.angle_alpha   90.00
_cell.angle_beta   90.00
_cell.angle_gamma   90.00
#
_symmetry.space_group_name_H-M   'P 1'
#
loop_
_entity.id
_entity.type
_entity.pdbx_description
1 polymer ?
#
loop_
_entity_poly.entity_id
_entity_poly.type
_entity_poly.pdbx_seq_one_letter_code
_entity_poly.pdbx_strand_id
1 'polypeptide(L)'
;MEMVLGGQFELRLLQGCLVEAERADHVAFHLTGLRNALPEGPHTHLLVTTEEIRISGQLLRELAEYSQVNFSRVPVVLDYLEILLPCLSKSLRDITTHYEDRTLTKENRWRKMYHSMTQEAGGLSLPQRFILYNRFLSLLQELLTRSPNFDFNTMESNRLQLMQLREARGIPPPPIRLNSTIRPDSLVDDSAITSSIHWAEKIFSLPLPSRTALKHQQSSKSWGPHVLWNQVRMPSDARVLFMRSFNEGQITLIVYQSARDRCPYFLLRTFHMGSPWFSLRGAHELCVERSGSSLRFWRWSPTEQCAKLWANLCFMTWEELVLLYCSFLSFKTRNSLTIRVANEDLTLRSERKLFQARIVDDGFMHSLIVYEDHMTKGLRLHAAVWDGDLRQCPVWTAFITHQSASPKWIKKVGKTKIRLADVQLYVFCQEYRQQNQRINSSGAFEIRFVSEEAAKRFKELFSPPPPDESTTTETTTQV
;
A
#
# COMPACT_ATOMS: atom_id res chain seq x y z
N MET A 1 3.86 14.24 23.46
CA MET A 1 5.12 13.45 23.54
C MET A 1 4.89 11.96 23.24
N GLU A 2 3.65 11.47 23.15
CA GLU A 2 3.33 10.04 22.92
C GLU A 2 3.15 9.63 21.44
N MET A 3 2.72 10.54 20.55
CA MET A 3 2.54 10.23 19.12
C MET A 3 3.84 9.96 18.34
N VAL A 4 4.96 10.41 18.90
CA VAL A 4 6.34 10.23 18.39
C VAL A 4 6.77 8.77 18.38
N LEU A 5 6.31 8.03 19.40
CA LEU A 5 6.60 6.63 19.56
C LEU A 5 5.81 5.81 18.52
N GLY A 6 4.59 6.23 18.15
CA GLY A 6 3.72 5.51 17.20
C GLY A 6 4.40 5.10 15.89
N GLY A 7 4.93 6.05 15.11
CA GLY A 7 5.54 5.75 13.81
C GLY A 7 6.88 5.00 13.86
N GLN A 8 7.72 5.28 14.87
CA GLN A 8 8.96 4.51 15.10
C GLN A 8 8.66 3.10 15.62
N PHE A 9 7.59 2.94 16.37
CA PHE A 9 7.17 1.68 16.97
C PHE A 9 6.41 0.79 15.96
N GLU A 10 5.61 1.40 15.09
CA GLU A 10 5.00 0.78 13.89
C GLU A 10 6.06 0.16 12.97
N LEU A 11 7.10 0.93 12.65
CA LEU A 11 8.25 0.45 11.88
C LEU A 11 9.03 -0.64 12.62
N ARG A 12 9.20 -0.53 13.96
CA ARG A 12 9.89 -1.54 14.78
C ARG A 12 9.13 -2.86 14.90
N LEU A 13 7.80 -2.83 14.97
CA LEU A 13 6.97 -4.03 15.07
C LEU A 13 6.84 -4.76 13.73
N LEU A 14 6.70 -4.02 12.62
CA LEU A 14 6.77 -4.61 11.29
C LEU A 14 8.16 -5.17 10.99
N GLN A 15 9.21 -4.49 11.45
CA GLN A 15 10.56 -5.05 11.45
C GLN A 15 10.67 -6.27 12.38
N GLY A 16 9.98 -6.27 13.51
CA GLY A 16 9.85 -7.41 14.42
C GLY A 16 9.22 -8.64 13.75
N CYS A 17 8.17 -8.46 12.94
CA CYS A 17 7.60 -9.55 12.15
C CYS A 17 8.64 -10.17 11.19
N LEU A 18 9.41 -9.34 10.47
CA LEU A 18 10.44 -9.83 9.55
C LEU A 18 11.59 -10.54 10.28
N VAL A 19 12.04 -9.99 11.41
CA VAL A 19 13.10 -10.60 12.25
C VAL A 19 12.65 -11.96 12.79
N GLU A 20 11.42 -12.05 13.29
CA GLU A 20 10.91 -13.32 13.81
C GLU A 20 10.56 -14.31 12.69
N ALA A 21 10.23 -13.84 11.49
CA ALA A 21 10.09 -14.70 10.31
C ALA A 21 11.42 -15.35 9.91
N GLU A 22 12.50 -14.57 9.85
CA GLU A 22 13.85 -15.08 9.60
C GLU A 22 14.28 -16.07 10.69
N ARG A 23 14.00 -15.76 11.97
CA ARG A 23 14.25 -16.68 13.08
C ARG A 23 13.45 -17.98 12.93
N ALA A 24 12.19 -17.91 12.51
CA ALA A 24 11.37 -19.08 12.25
C ALA A 24 11.97 -19.97 11.16
N ASP A 25 12.45 -19.38 10.05
CA ASP A 25 13.12 -20.10 8.97
C ASP A 25 14.38 -20.84 9.47
N HIS A 26 15.21 -20.17 10.28
CA HIS A 26 16.38 -20.80 10.91
C HIS A 26 16.00 -21.97 11.83
N VAL A 27 15.01 -21.77 12.70
CA VAL A 27 14.56 -22.83 13.62
C VAL A 27 13.97 -24.02 12.86
N ALA A 28 13.13 -23.78 11.85
CA ALA A 28 12.57 -24.85 11.02
C ALA A 28 13.67 -25.64 10.28
N PHE A 29 14.71 -24.95 9.80
CA PHE A 29 15.89 -25.60 9.21
C PHE A 29 16.61 -26.51 10.21
N HIS A 30 16.86 -26.02 11.43
CA HIS A 30 17.50 -26.80 12.49
C HIS A 30 16.70 -28.04 12.90
N LEU A 31 15.37 -27.90 13.05
CA LEU A 31 14.49 -29.01 13.39
C LEU A 31 14.39 -30.05 12.26
N THR A 32 14.45 -29.61 11.00
CA THR A 32 14.54 -30.52 9.84
C THR A 32 15.85 -31.32 9.88
N GLY A 33 16.97 -30.66 10.16
CA GLY A 33 18.26 -31.31 10.37
C GLY A 33 18.26 -32.26 11.56
N LEU A 34 17.54 -31.93 12.64
CA LEU A 34 17.36 -32.80 13.80
C LEU A 34 16.61 -34.06 13.40
N ARG A 35 15.45 -33.91 12.74
CA ARG A 35 14.62 -35.02 12.26
C ARG A 35 15.41 -36.00 11.40
N ASN A 36 16.21 -35.49 10.47
CA ASN A 36 16.99 -36.33 9.55
C ASN A 36 18.10 -37.14 10.26
N ALA A 37 18.47 -36.76 11.48
CA ALA A 37 19.50 -37.41 12.26
C ALA A 37 18.95 -38.34 13.36
N LEU A 38 17.61 -38.46 13.48
CA LEU A 38 16.96 -39.38 14.41
C LEU A 38 16.69 -40.73 13.72
N PRO A 39 16.65 -41.86 14.48
CA PRO A 39 16.29 -43.16 13.94
C PRO A 39 14.90 -43.17 13.30
N GLU A 40 14.69 -44.08 12.33
CA GLU A 40 13.39 -44.26 11.69
C GLU A 40 12.31 -44.61 12.72
N GLY A 41 11.33 -43.71 12.85
CA GLY A 41 10.21 -43.81 13.78
C GLY A 41 9.25 -42.64 13.59
N PRO A 42 7.99 -42.74 14.06
CA PRO A 42 7.00 -41.69 13.90
C PRO A 42 7.30 -40.48 14.80
N HIS A 43 8.09 -39.53 14.29
CA HIS A 43 8.36 -38.23 14.93
C HIS A 43 7.29 -37.19 14.55
N THR A 44 6.01 -37.58 14.64
CA THR A 44 4.87 -36.78 14.14
C THR A 44 4.83 -35.38 14.75
N HIS A 45 5.02 -35.26 16.07
CA HIS A 45 5.04 -33.94 16.73
C HIS A 45 6.20 -33.04 16.27
N LEU A 46 7.37 -33.61 15.93
CA LEU A 46 8.50 -32.85 15.39
C LEU A 46 8.18 -32.34 13.99
N LEU A 47 7.60 -33.18 13.13
CA LEU A 47 7.19 -32.80 11.78
C LEU A 47 6.15 -31.69 11.80
N VAL A 48 5.06 -31.87 12.58
CA VAL A 48 4.01 -30.85 12.70
C VAL A 48 4.57 -29.55 13.27
N THR A 49 5.38 -29.61 14.33
CA THR A 49 6.02 -28.40 14.89
C THR A 49 6.86 -27.68 13.83
N THR A 50 7.67 -28.43 13.06
CA THR A 50 8.53 -27.85 12.02
C THR A 50 7.70 -27.15 10.95
N GLU A 51 6.58 -27.75 10.55
CA GLU A 51 5.70 -27.18 9.53
C GLU A 51 4.96 -25.94 10.02
N GLU A 52 4.39 -26.00 11.22
CA GLU A 52 3.70 -24.84 11.80
C GLU A 52 4.65 -23.65 12.03
N ILE A 53 5.93 -23.89 12.31
CA ILE A 53 6.94 -22.82 12.37
C ILE A 53 7.16 -22.18 11.00
N ARG A 54 7.19 -22.96 9.91
CA ARG A 54 7.29 -22.39 8.55
C ARG A 54 6.08 -21.53 8.22
N ILE A 55 4.89 -21.99 8.57
CA ILE A 55 3.64 -21.24 8.40
C ILE A 55 3.71 -19.92 9.19
N SER A 56 4.21 -19.93 10.43
CA SER A 56 4.42 -18.70 11.21
C SER A 56 5.33 -17.72 10.47
N GLY A 57 6.46 -18.21 9.92
CA GLY A 57 7.39 -17.38 9.15
C GLY A 57 6.74 -16.77 7.91
N GLN A 58 5.96 -17.55 7.16
CA GLN A 58 5.20 -17.08 6.01
C GLN A 58 4.18 -16.01 6.40
N LEU A 59 3.32 -16.28 7.38
CA LEU A 59 2.27 -15.37 7.82
C LEU A 59 2.81 -14.04 8.32
N LEU A 60 3.96 -14.05 9.01
CA LEU A 60 4.65 -12.83 9.45
C LEU A 60 5.18 -11.98 8.28
N ARG A 61 5.72 -12.61 7.23
CA ARG A 61 6.16 -11.90 6.02
C ARG A 61 4.96 -11.28 5.29
N GLU A 62 3.91 -12.07 5.07
CA GLU A 62 2.67 -11.61 4.45
C GLU A 62 2.02 -10.47 5.24
N LEU A 63 1.98 -10.57 6.57
CA LEU A 63 1.44 -9.50 7.42
C LEU A 63 2.25 -8.20 7.28
N ALA A 64 3.59 -8.30 7.20
CA ALA A 64 4.46 -7.16 6.95
C ALA A 64 4.26 -6.55 5.55
N GLU A 65 3.97 -7.36 4.54
CA GLU A 65 3.64 -6.91 3.19
C GLU A 65 2.26 -6.23 3.14
N TYR A 66 1.22 -6.87 3.68
CA TYR A 66 -0.13 -6.32 3.74
C TYR A 66 -0.19 -5.02 4.55
N SER A 67 0.69 -4.85 5.53
CA SER A 67 0.79 -3.63 6.32
C SER A 67 1.28 -2.44 5.52
N GLN A 68 2.07 -2.68 4.46
CA GLN A 68 2.50 -1.61 3.54
C GLN A 68 1.34 -1.13 2.66
N VAL A 69 0.42 -2.04 2.33
CA VAL A 69 -0.76 -1.75 1.50
C VAL A 69 -1.91 -1.14 2.33
N ASN A 70 -2.09 -1.61 3.57
CA ASN A 70 -3.20 -1.22 4.44
C ASN A 70 -2.72 -0.37 5.63
N PHE A 71 -1.83 0.60 5.36
CA PHE A 71 -1.10 1.34 6.39
C PHE A 71 -2.00 2.01 7.45
N SER A 72 -3.12 2.61 7.03
CA SER A 72 -4.07 3.28 7.94
C SER A 72 -4.68 2.36 9.00
N ARG A 73 -4.54 1.04 8.84
CA ARG A 73 -5.10 0.02 9.73
C ARG A 73 -4.03 -0.71 10.54
N VAL A 74 -2.75 -0.44 10.27
CA VAL A 74 -1.63 -0.99 11.04
C VAL A 74 -1.80 -0.72 12.53
N PRO A 75 -2.18 0.50 13.00
CA PRO A 75 -2.38 0.76 14.44
C PRO A 75 -3.34 -0.21 15.13
N VAL A 76 -4.38 -0.68 14.43
CA VAL A 76 -5.37 -1.64 14.98
C VAL A 76 -4.75 -3.02 15.22
N VAL A 77 -3.75 -3.40 14.43
CA VAL A 77 -3.08 -4.71 14.46
C VAL A 77 -1.90 -4.72 15.42
N LEU A 78 -1.27 -3.56 15.67
CA LEU A 78 -0.08 -3.44 16.52
C LEU A 78 -0.33 -3.91 17.97
N ASP A 79 -1.44 -3.50 18.57
CA ASP A 79 -1.76 -3.86 19.96
C ASP A 79 -1.83 -5.39 20.13
N TYR A 80 -2.31 -6.09 19.11
CA TYR A 80 -2.35 -7.55 19.11
C TYR A 80 -0.99 -8.19 18.79
N LEU A 81 -0.17 -7.57 17.95
CA LEU A 81 1.20 -8.01 17.71
C LEU A 81 2.08 -7.90 18.95
N GLU A 82 1.86 -6.91 19.81
CA GLU A 82 2.54 -6.80 21.12
C GLU A 82 2.23 -7.98 22.06
N ILE A 83 1.05 -8.58 21.91
CA ILE A 83 0.66 -9.79 22.65
C ILE A 83 1.39 -11.01 22.09
N LEU A 84 1.37 -11.18 20.77
CA LEU A 84 1.86 -12.39 20.10
C LEU A 84 3.39 -12.46 19.99
N LEU A 85 4.05 -11.42 19.46
CA LEU A 85 5.45 -11.49 19.06
C LEU A 85 6.40 -11.88 20.20
N PRO A 86 6.23 -11.39 21.45
CA PRO A 86 7.07 -11.84 22.56
C PRO A 86 6.91 -13.34 22.86
N CYS A 87 5.69 -13.88 22.77
CA CYS A 87 5.42 -15.30 22.98
C CYS A 87 6.07 -16.16 21.88
N LEU A 88 5.91 -15.76 20.63
CA LEU A 88 6.53 -16.41 19.47
C LEU A 88 8.06 -16.37 19.57
N SER A 89 8.64 -15.17 19.78
CA SER A 89 10.09 -14.96 19.89
C SER A 89 10.70 -15.81 21.01
N LYS A 90 10.07 -15.83 22.19
CA LYS A 90 10.52 -16.69 23.30
C LYS A 90 10.48 -18.17 22.89
N SER A 91 9.42 -18.63 22.23
CA SER A 91 9.32 -20.03 21.78
C SER A 91 10.42 -20.41 20.80
N LEU A 92 10.70 -19.56 19.81
CA LEU A 92 11.76 -19.80 18.83
C LEU A 92 13.15 -19.82 19.49
N ARG A 93 13.42 -18.90 20.44
CA ARG A 93 14.69 -18.86 21.19
C ARG A 93 14.89 -20.05 22.11
N ASP A 94 13.83 -20.50 22.80
CA ASP A 94 13.88 -21.67 23.67
C ASP A 94 14.18 -22.93 22.83
N ILE A 95 13.57 -23.07 21.64
CA ILE A 95 13.88 -24.15 20.70
C ILE A 95 15.35 -24.12 20.30
N THR A 96 15.88 -22.96 19.91
CA THR A 96 17.31 -22.80 19.57
C THR A 96 18.19 -23.24 20.74
N THR A 97 17.87 -22.79 21.96
CA THR A 97 18.63 -23.13 23.18
C THR A 97 18.66 -24.63 23.43
N HIS A 98 17.53 -25.32 23.31
CA HIS A 98 17.47 -26.78 23.46
C HIS A 98 18.18 -27.52 22.33
N TYR A 99 18.09 -27.02 21.09
CA TYR A 99 18.75 -27.62 19.93
C TYR A 99 20.29 -27.52 20.03
N GLU A 100 20.79 -26.41 20.55
CA GLU A 100 22.22 -26.11 20.69
C GLU A 100 22.88 -26.79 21.91
N ASP A 101 22.11 -27.39 22.83
CA ASP A 101 22.62 -28.08 24.01
C ASP A 101 23.46 -29.32 23.63
N ARG A 102 24.78 -29.10 23.47
CA ARG A 102 25.73 -30.14 23.05
C ARG A 102 25.97 -31.21 24.11
N THR A 103 25.51 -31.01 25.35
CA THR A 103 25.65 -32.00 26.42
C THR A 103 24.73 -33.20 26.24
N LEU A 104 23.71 -33.08 25.39
CA LEU A 104 22.73 -34.11 25.11
C LEU A 104 22.87 -34.70 23.70
N THR A 105 22.50 -35.98 23.56
CA THR A 105 22.29 -36.61 22.27
C THR A 105 21.14 -35.94 21.52
N LYS A 106 21.15 -36.01 20.18
CA LYS A 106 20.09 -35.40 19.33
C LYS A 106 18.68 -35.85 19.73
N GLU A 107 18.50 -37.13 20.04
CA GLU A 107 17.22 -37.68 20.52
C GLU A 107 16.81 -37.08 21.87
N ASN A 108 17.75 -37.00 22.82
CA ASN A 108 17.47 -36.43 24.14
C ASN A 108 17.25 -34.91 24.08
N ARG A 109 17.83 -34.19 23.10
CA ARG A 109 17.50 -32.78 22.84
C ARG A 109 16.04 -32.62 22.43
N TRP A 110 15.56 -33.42 21.47
CA TRP A 110 14.15 -33.40 21.08
C TRP A 110 13.22 -33.74 22.24
N ARG A 111 13.47 -34.85 22.94
CA ARG A 111 12.64 -35.32 24.06
C ARG A 111 12.58 -34.28 25.19
N LYS A 112 13.74 -33.74 25.59
CA LYS A 112 13.82 -32.71 26.64
C LYS A 112 13.12 -31.43 26.21
N MET A 113 13.35 -30.96 24.99
CA MET A 113 12.70 -29.77 24.44
C MET A 113 11.17 -29.93 24.44
N TYR A 114 10.67 -31.02 23.88
CA TYR A 114 9.24 -31.26 23.78
C TYR A 114 8.56 -31.29 25.16
N HIS A 115 9.12 -32.03 26.13
CA HIS A 115 8.55 -32.12 27.47
C HIS A 115 8.70 -30.83 28.28
N SER A 116 9.90 -30.23 28.31
CA SER A 116 10.17 -28.99 29.04
C SER A 116 9.28 -27.87 28.53
N MET A 117 9.21 -27.69 27.21
CA MET A 117 8.39 -26.66 26.61
C MET A 117 6.89 -26.93 26.83
N THR A 118 6.44 -28.18 26.79
CA THR A 118 5.02 -28.48 27.07
C THR A 118 4.66 -28.16 28.52
N GLN A 119 5.55 -28.47 29.47
CA GLN A 119 5.30 -28.23 30.90
C GLN A 119 5.27 -26.74 31.26
N GLU A 120 6.18 -25.91 30.72
CA GLU A 120 6.18 -24.45 30.98
C GLU A 120 4.94 -23.72 30.47
N ALA A 121 4.16 -24.34 29.57
CA ALA A 121 3.01 -23.73 28.92
C ALA A 121 1.68 -24.31 29.41
N GLY A 122 1.62 -24.77 30.66
CA GLY A 122 0.40 -25.30 31.25
C GLY A 122 -0.12 -26.56 30.54
N GLY A 123 0.77 -27.34 29.92
CA GLY A 123 0.42 -28.54 29.17
C GLY A 123 0.14 -28.33 27.67
N LEU A 124 0.22 -27.09 27.16
CA LEU A 124 0.07 -26.82 25.74
C LEU A 124 1.28 -27.36 24.96
N SER A 125 1.05 -28.39 24.13
CA SER A 125 2.13 -29.02 23.36
C SER A 125 2.74 -28.05 22.35
N LEU A 126 4.00 -28.28 21.98
CA LEU A 126 4.73 -27.41 21.07
C LEU A 126 4.03 -27.23 19.70
N PRO A 127 3.49 -28.28 19.04
CA PRO A 127 2.68 -28.09 17.83
C PRO A 127 1.45 -27.21 18.04
N GLN A 128 0.67 -27.47 19.11
CA GLN A 128 -0.55 -26.70 19.41
C GLN A 128 -0.25 -25.23 19.67
N ARG A 129 0.92 -24.93 20.26
CA ARG A 129 1.38 -23.57 20.48
C ARG A 129 1.57 -22.80 19.16
N PHE A 130 2.22 -23.41 18.17
CA PHE A 130 2.40 -22.76 16.86
C PHE A 130 1.11 -22.69 16.05
N ILE A 131 0.21 -23.68 16.18
CA ILE A 131 -1.15 -23.60 15.61
C ILE A 131 -1.90 -22.39 16.19
N LEU A 132 -1.81 -22.15 17.50
CA LEU A 132 -2.39 -20.97 18.15
C LEU A 132 -1.80 -19.66 17.59
N TYR A 133 -0.47 -19.60 17.41
CA TYR A 133 0.18 -18.44 16.81
C TYR A 133 -0.29 -18.19 15.37
N ASN A 134 -0.35 -19.24 14.56
CA ASN A 134 -0.74 -19.17 13.15
C ASN A 134 -2.19 -18.71 13.02
N ARG A 135 -3.10 -19.29 13.80
CA ARG A 135 -4.51 -18.87 13.82
C ARG A 135 -4.65 -17.38 14.16
N PHE A 136 -3.90 -16.91 15.15
CA PHE A 136 -3.93 -15.50 15.53
C PHE A 136 -3.34 -14.59 14.45
N LEU A 137 -2.23 -14.98 13.81
CA LEU A 137 -1.64 -14.25 12.69
C LEU A 137 -2.59 -14.15 11.49
N SER A 138 -3.29 -15.22 11.14
CA SER A 138 -4.28 -15.22 10.06
C SER A 138 -5.44 -14.26 10.36
N LEU A 139 -5.95 -14.24 11.59
CA LEU A 139 -6.99 -13.28 12.00
C LEU A 139 -6.50 -11.83 11.95
N LEU A 140 -5.22 -11.59 12.26
CA LEU A 140 -4.61 -10.27 12.09
C LEU A 140 -4.51 -9.85 10.63
N GLN A 141 -4.19 -10.77 9.73
CA GLN A 141 -4.20 -10.49 8.29
C GLN A 141 -5.62 -10.19 7.78
N GLU A 142 -6.62 -10.99 8.19
CA GLU A 142 -8.03 -10.75 7.86
C GLU A 142 -8.52 -9.41 8.37
N LEU A 143 -8.17 -9.10 9.63
CA LEU A 143 -8.44 -7.81 10.24
C LEU A 143 -7.81 -6.71 9.42
N LEU A 144 -6.52 -6.80 9.06
CA LEU A 144 -5.79 -5.80 8.29
C LEU A 144 -6.37 -5.58 6.89
N THR A 145 -6.75 -6.66 6.21
CA THR A 145 -7.25 -6.66 4.82
C THR A 145 -8.75 -6.45 4.69
N ARG A 146 -9.49 -6.36 5.81
CA ARG A 146 -10.95 -6.10 5.81
C ARG A 146 -11.70 -7.29 5.20
N SER A 147 -11.19 -8.50 5.47
CA SER A 147 -11.80 -9.73 4.98
C SER A 147 -13.24 -9.85 5.49
N PRO A 148 -14.21 -10.21 4.63
CA PRO A 148 -15.58 -10.48 5.05
C PRO A 148 -15.69 -11.70 5.98
N ASN A 149 -14.63 -12.52 6.05
CA ASN A 149 -14.56 -13.71 6.88
C ASN A 149 -14.02 -13.44 8.29
N PHE A 150 -13.64 -12.19 8.59
CA PHE A 150 -13.06 -11.84 9.89
C PHE A 150 -14.07 -12.09 11.03
N ASP A 151 -13.69 -12.94 11.98
CA ASP A 151 -14.48 -13.24 13.18
C ASP A 151 -13.84 -12.68 14.45
N PHE A 152 -14.47 -11.64 15.00
CA PHE A 152 -14.04 -10.99 16.22
C PHE A 152 -14.12 -11.90 17.46
N ASN A 153 -15.11 -12.79 17.56
CA ASN A 153 -15.25 -13.68 18.70
C ASN A 153 -14.11 -14.69 18.74
N THR A 154 -13.75 -15.22 17.56
CA THR A 154 -12.59 -16.08 17.40
C THR A 154 -11.29 -15.32 17.74
N MET A 155 -11.14 -14.07 17.31
CA MET A 155 -10.00 -13.22 17.64
C MET A 155 -9.82 -13.04 19.16
N GLU A 156 -10.91 -12.70 19.85
CA GLU A 156 -10.87 -12.45 21.30
C GLU A 156 -10.61 -13.73 22.11
N SER A 157 -11.18 -14.86 21.69
CA SER A 157 -10.89 -16.17 22.30
C SER A 157 -9.40 -16.56 22.17
N ASN A 158 -8.81 -16.37 20.99
CA ASN A 158 -7.37 -16.63 20.78
C ASN A 158 -6.50 -15.64 21.56
N ARG A 159 -6.92 -14.37 21.69
CA ARG A 159 -6.23 -13.37 22.51
C ARG A 159 -6.15 -13.81 23.97
N LEU A 160 -7.24 -14.31 24.54
CA LEU A 160 -7.28 -14.81 25.92
C LEU A 160 -6.35 -16.02 26.10
N GLN A 161 -6.36 -16.97 25.16
CA GLN A 161 -5.45 -18.12 25.19
C GLN A 161 -3.98 -17.70 25.12
N LEU A 162 -3.65 -16.70 24.29
CA LEU A 162 -2.29 -16.15 24.21
C LEU A 162 -1.88 -15.42 25.50
N MET A 163 -2.79 -14.71 26.15
CA MET A 163 -2.53 -14.05 27.43
C MET A 163 -2.27 -15.06 28.55
N GLN A 164 -3.02 -16.17 28.59
CA GLN A 164 -2.77 -17.28 29.53
C GLN A 164 -1.39 -17.93 29.27
N LEU A 165 -1.06 -18.18 28.01
CA LEU A 165 0.26 -18.70 27.63
C LEU A 165 1.39 -17.73 28.02
N ARG A 166 1.15 -16.43 27.86
CA ARG A 166 2.09 -15.36 28.19
C ARG A 166 2.38 -15.34 29.70
N GLU A 167 1.33 -15.41 30.50
CA GLU A 167 1.40 -15.48 31.97
C GLU A 167 2.13 -16.73 32.44
N ALA A 168 1.75 -17.91 31.93
CA ALA A 168 2.39 -19.18 32.27
C ALA A 168 3.90 -19.18 32.01
N ARG A 169 4.35 -18.42 30.99
CA ARG A 169 5.76 -18.32 30.57
C ARG A 169 6.51 -17.13 31.17
N GLY A 170 5.90 -16.42 32.13
CA GLY A 170 6.50 -15.29 32.84
C GLY A 170 6.84 -14.10 31.93
N ILE A 171 6.14 -13.95 30.80
CA ILE A 171 6.33 -12.82 29.90
C ILE A 171 5.49 -11.65 30.44
N PRO A 172 6.07 -10.45 30.66
CA PRO A 172 5.34 -9.32 31.24
C PRO A 172 4.14 -8.94 30.38
N PRO A 173 3.01 -8.48 30.96
CA PRO A 173 1.83 -8.07 30.20
C PRO A 173 2.20 -6.95 29.20
N PRO A 174 1.47 -6.83 28.07
CA PRO A 174 1.69 -5.73 27.14
C PRO A 174 1.52 -4.37 27.87
N PRO A 175 2.32 -3.35 27.54
CA PRO A 175 2.20 -2.03 28.17
C PRO A 175 0.78 -1.48 27.97
N ILE A 176 0.13 -1.10 29.06
CA ILE A 176 -1.23 -0.54 29.04
C ILE A 176 -1.19 0.77 28.24
N ARG A 177 -1.79 0.78 27.05
CA ARG A 177 -2.02 2.02 26.30
C ARG A 177 -3.30 2.67 26.80
N LEU A 178 -3.16 3.85 27.41
CA LEU A 178 -4.24 4.68 27.99
C LEU A 178 -5.35 5.11 26.99
N ASN A 179 -5.32 4.67 25.73
CA ASN A 179 -6.28 5.06 24.69
C ASN A 179 -7.06 3.90 24.05
N SER A 180 -6.87 2.65 24.48
CA SER A 180 -7.59 1.51 23.86
C SER A 180 -8.97 1.31 24.48
N THR A 181 -9.85 2.28 24.27
CA THR A 181 -11.31 2.07 24.34
C THR A 181 -11.88 2.13 22.92
N ILE A 182 -11.27 1.42 21.98
CA ILE A 182 -11.92 1.19 20.69
C ILE A 182 -12.87 0.00 20.89
N ARG A 183 -14.10 0.31 21.32
CA ARG A 183 -15.21 -0.66 21.18
C ARG A 183 -15.42 -0.92 19.68
N PRO A 184 -15.49 -2.18 19.24
CA PRO A 184 -15.70 -2.53 17.83
C PRO A 184 -17.01 -2.00 17.24
N ASP A 185 -18.01 -1.65 18.06
CA ASP A 185 -19.25 -1.04 17.56
C ASP A 185 -19.02 0.29 16.81
N SER A 186 -17.86 0.94 17.03
CA SER A 186 -17.44 2.14 16.29
C SER A 186 -16.79 1.83 14.93
N LEU A 187 -16.50 0.56 14.61
CA LEU A 187 -15.90 0.14 13.32
C LEU A 187 -16.93 0.00 12.19
N VAL A 188 -18.23 0.09 12.52
CA VAL A 188 -19.33 -0.06 11.55
C VAL A 188 -19.84 1.30 11.03
N ASP A 189 -19.48 2.41 11.69
CA ASP A 189 -19.82 3.76 11.19
C ASP A 189 -18.71 4.32 10.30
N ASP A 190 -18.74 3.89 9.03
CA ASP A 190 -17.79 4.22 7.95
C ASP A 190 -17.75 5.76 7.64
N SER A 191 -18.66 6.54 8.22
CA SER A 191 -18.78 7.99 7.98
C SER A 191 -17.87 8.85 8.88
N ALA A 192 -17.63 8.44 10.13
CA ALA A 192 -16.85 9.22 11.09
C ALA A 192 -15.34 8.98 10.96
N ILE A 193 -14.93 7.72 10.76
CA ILE A 193 -13.51 7.32 10.62
C ILE A 193 -12.90 7.85 9.31
N THR A 194 -13.68 7.93 8.22
CA THR A 194 -13.18 8.39 6.92
C THR A 194 -12.88 9.88 6.84
N SER A 195 -13.31 10.68 7.82
CA SER A 195 -13.05 12.12 7.88
C SER A 195 -11.61 12.47 8.34
N SER A 196 -10.93 11.57 9.07
CA SER A 196 -9.56 11.77 9.59
C SER A 196 -8.46 11.12 8.74
N ILE A 197 -8.84 10.24 7.81
CA ILE A 197 -7.92 9.56 6.90
C ILE A 197 -7.51 10.52 5.80
N HIS A 198 -6.20 10.72 5.63
CA HIS A 198 -5.65 11.58 4.60
C HIS A 198 -5.95 10.96 3.21
N TRP A 199 -6.32 11.79 2.23
CA TRP A 199 -6.68 11.31 0.88
C TRP A 199 -5.65 10.37 0.24
N ALA A 200 -4.35 10.59 0.49
CA ALA A 200 -3.29 9.73 -0.04
C ALA A 200 -3.32 8.31 0.55
N GLU A 201 -3.58 8.16 1.85
CA GLU A 201 -3.79 6.85 2.47
C GLU A 201 -4.96 6.12 1.81
N LYS A 202 -6.05 6.86 1.55
CA LYS A 202 -7.23 6.33 0.89
C LYS A 202 -6.91 5.82 -0.51
N ILE A 203 -6.23 6.61 -1.34
CA ILE A 203 -5.87 6.23 -2.73
C ILE A 203 -5.13 4.90 -2.78
N PHE A 204 -4.12 4.72 -1.93
CA PHE A 204 -3.28 3.52 -1.98
C PHE A 204 -3.86 2.31 -1.24
N SER A 205 -4.94 2.50 -0.47
CA SER A 205 -5.74 1.41 0.10
C SER A 205 -6.86 0.89 -0.82
N LEU A 206 -7.20 1.63 -1.88
CA LEU A 206 -8.25 1.24 -2.82
C LEU A 206 -7.75 0.17 -3.81
N PRO A 207 -8.59 -0.80 -4.19
CA PRO A 207 -8.25 -1.77 -5.21
C PRO A 207 -8.15 -1.11 -6.59
N LEU A 208 -7.20 -1.53 -7.40
CA LEU A 208 -7.09 -1.07 -8.79
C LEU A 208 -8.19 -1.70 -9.65
N PRO A 209 -8.99 -0.91 -10.40
CA PRO A 209 -10.04 -1.45 -11.26
C PRO A 209 -9.48 -2.19 -12.48
N SER A 210 -8.23 -1.91 -12.85
CA SER A 210 -7.47 -2.58 -13.90
C SER A 210 -5.99 -2.63 -13.53
N ARG A 211 -5.25 -3.56 -14.13
CA ARG A 211 -3.80 -3.73 -13.96
C ARG A 211 -3.14 -3.80 -15.33
N THR A 212 -3.10 -2.67 -16.02
CA THR A 212 -2.59 -2.59 -17.39
C THR A 212 -1.07 -2.68 -17.37
N ALA A 213 -0.52 -3.77 -17.90
CA ALA A 213 0.90 -4.08 -17.83
C ALA A 213 1.76 -3.07 -18.62
N LEU A 214 2.82 -2.58 -17.99
CA LEU A 214 3.85 -1.76 -18.63
C LEU A 214 4.98 -2.66 -19.16
N LYS A 215 5.38 -2.46 -20.42
CA LYS A 215 6.48 -3.19 -21.07
C LYS A 215 7.86 -2.61 -20.69
N HIS A 216 8.92 -3.39 -20.90
CA HIS A 216 10.32 -3.00 -20.66
C HIS A 216 10.59 -2.60 -19.20
N GLN A 217 10.43 -3.56 -18.29
CA GLN A 217 10.67 -3.34 -16.88
C GLN A 217 12.18 -3.37 -16.58
N GLN A 218 12.69 -2.26 -16.08
CA GLN A 218 14.02 -2.19 -15.48
C GLN A 218 13.88 -2.27 -13.96
N SER A 219 14.92 -2.69 -13.25
CA SER A 219 14.94 -2.61 -11.80
C SER A 219 14.91 -1.15 -11.34
N SER A 220 14.13 -0.88 -10.28
CA SER A 220 14.14 0.43 -9.63
C SER A 220 15.52 0.72 -9.05
N LYS A 221 15.91 1.99 -9.00
CA LYS A 221 17.22 2.42 -8.50
C LYS A 221 17.08 3.69 -7.67
N SER A 222 17.95 3.82 -6.67
CA SER A 222 18.10 5.02 -5.84
C SER A 222 19.53 5.51 -5.96
N TRP A 223 19.72 6.79 -6.25
CA TRP A 223 21.04 7.43 -6.42
C TRP A 223 21.42 8.33 -5.25
N GLY A 224 20.51 8.54 -4.30
CA GLY A 224 20.82 9.24 -3.06
C GLY A 224 20.95 10.76 -3.20
N PRO A 225 21.56 11.44 -2.21
CA PRO A 225 22.55 10.90 -1.28
C PRO A 225 21.95 9.95 -0.24
N HIS A 226 22.69 8.89 0.07
CA HIS A 226 22.31 7.89 1.06
C HIS A 226 23.00 8.14 2.38
N VAL A 227 22.26 7.98 3.46
CA VAL A 227 22.73 8.15 4.83
C VAL A 227 22.25 6.99 5.70
N LEU A 228 22.87 6.82 6.86
CA LEU A 228 22.40 5.89 7.87
C LEU A 228 21.14 6.44 8.56
N TRP A 229 20.34 5.56 9.16
CA TRP A 229 19.08 5.95 9.82
C TRP A 229 19.25 7.07 10.85
N ASN A 230 20.31 7.01 11.66
CA ASN A 230 20.59 8.02 12.69
C ASN A 230 20.84 9.43 12.14
N GLN A 231 21.13 9.56 10.85
CA GLN A 231 21.35 10.83 10.15
C GLN A 231 20.08 11.34 9.45
N VAL A 232 19.04 10.50 9.32
CA VAL A 232 17.75 10.89 8.75
C VAL A 232 16.99 11.74 9.77
N ARG A 233 16.70 12.98 9.41
CA ARG A 233 15.89 13.89 10.24
C ARG A 233 14.40 13.70 9.97
N MET A 234 13.88 12.51 10.19
CA MET A 234 12.44 12.28 10.15
C MET A 234 11.86 12.83 11.47
N PRO A 235 10.96 13.83 11.42
CA PRO A 235 10.31 14.35 12.61
C PRO A 235 9.55 13.23 13.30
N SER A 236 9.58 13.25 14.61
CA SER A 236 8.90 12.26 15.40
C SER A 236 7.37 12.29 15.22
N ASP A 237 6.82 13.47 14.94
CA ASP A 237 5.40 13.70 14.66
C ASP A 237 5.01 13.44 13.20
N ALA A 238 5.88 12.77 12.43
CA ALA A 238 5.60 12.44 11.04
C ALA A 238 4.47 11.40 10.94
N ARG A 239 3.43 11.74 10.17
CA ARG A 239 2.36 10.83 9.76
C ARG A 239 2.74 10.18 8.44
N VAL A 240 3.02 8.88 8.44
CA VAL A 240 3.20 8.12 7.20
C VAL A 240 1.86 8.05 6.46
N LEU A 241 1.89 8.37 5.17
CA LEU A 241 0.71 8.41 4.30
C LEU A 241 0.58 7.15 3.46
N PHE A 242 1.69 6.63 2.93
CA PHE A 242 1.71 5.33 2.26
C PHE A 242 3.14 4.84 2.07
N MET A 243 3.28 3.55 1.80
CA MET A 243 4.54 2.90 1.48
C MET A 243 4.42 2.11 0.17
N ARG A 244 5.48 2.08 -0.63
CA ARG A 244 5.56 1.30 -1.86
C ARG A 244 6.89 0.59 -1.93
N SER A 245 6.85 -0.73 -2.05
CA SER A 245 8.04 -1.55 -2.23
C SER A 245 8.31 -1.82 -3.71
N PHE A 246 9.58 -1.88 -4.05
CA PHE A 246 10.11 -2.12 -5.39
C PHE A 246 11.24 -3.13 -5.28
N ASN A 247 11.48 -3.88 -6.37
CA ASN A 247 12.51 -4.90 -6.45
C ASN A 247 12.45 -5.87 -5.25
N GLU A 248 11.28 -6.49 -5.00
CA GLU A 248 11.11 -7.46 -3.90
C GLU A 248 11.52 -6.90 -2.53
N GLY A 249 11.27 -5.61 -2.29
CA GLY A 249 11.55 -4.96 -1.01
C GLY A 249 12.97 -4.41 -0.85
N GLN A 250 13.85 -4.58 -1.85
CA GLN A 250 15.18 -3.97 -1.86
C GLN A 250 15.13 -2.44 -1.81
N ILE A 251 14.09 -1.85 -2.41
CA ILE A 251 13.81 -0.42 -2.33
C ILE A 251 12.40 -0.22 -1.79
N THR A 252 12.25 0.62 -0.78
CA THR A 252 10.94 1.02 -0.26
C THR A 252 10.83 2.54 -0.26
N LEU A 253 9.83 3.06 -0.94
CA LEU A 253 9.40 4.44 -0.84
C LEU A 253 8.42 4.57 0.33
N ILE A 254 8.69 5.53 1.23
CA ILE A 254 7.86 5.91 2.35
C ILE A 254 7.50 7.37 2.13
N VAL A 255 6.22 7.67 1.98
CA VAL A 255 5.74 9.05 1.87
C VAL A 255 5.06 9.41 3.17
N TYR A 256 5.48 10.52 3.78
CA TYR A 256 4.94 10.99 5.05
C TYR A 256 4.75 12.50 5.05
N GLN A 257 3.98 13.01 6.00
CA GLN A 257 3.79 14.43 6.24
C GLN A 257 4.24 14.78 7.66
N SER A 258 5.04 15.83 7.85
CA SER A 258 5.37 16.28 9.21
C SER A 258 4.24 17.14 9.78
N ALA A 259 3.92 16.95 11.06
CA ALA A 259 2.96 17.82 11.73
C ALA A 259 3.46 19.26 11.91
N ARG A 260 4.79 19.48 11.87
CA ARG A 260 5.41 20.80 12.11
C ARG A 260 5.20 21.77 10.96
N ASP A 261 5.51 21.32 9.75
CA ASP A 261 5.50 22.15 8.55
C ASP A 261 4.41 21.73 7.56
N ARG A 262 3.66 20.65 7.85
CA ARG A 262 2.66 20.04 6.98
C ARG A 262 3.23 19.67 5.60
N CYS A 263 4.55 19.58 5.46
CA CYS A 263 5.21 19.29 4.20
C CYS A 263 5.21 17.79 3.94
N PRO A 264 4.86 17.36 2.71
CA PRO A 264 5.04 15.99 2.28
C PRO A 264 6.51 15.70 1.96
N TYR A 265 7.00 14.59 2.49
CA TYR A 265 8.35 14.08 2.37
C TYR A 265 8.36 12.69 1.75
N PHE A 266 9.37 12.45 0.92
CA PHE A 266 9.63 11.19 0.24
C PHE A 266 10.94 10.63 0.78
N LEU A 267 10.85 9.47 1.45
CA LEU A 267 11.96 8.76 2.04
C LEU A 267 12.15 7.43 1.30
N LEU A 268 13.33 7.22 0.74
CA LEU A 268 13.72 5.93 0.18
C LEU A 268 14.56 5.17 1.19
N ARG A 269 14.18 3.93 1.48
CA ARG A 269 15.02 2.91 2.11
C ARG A 269 15.55 1.99 1.01
N THR A 270 16.85 1.75 1.00
CA THR A 270 17.50 0.80 0.10
C THR A 270 18.42 -0.14 0.86
N PHE A 271 18.44 -1.42 0.53
CA PHE A 271 19.42 -2.35 1.06
C PHE A 271 20.68 -2.37 0.19
N HIS A 272 21.85 -2.20 0.82
CA HIS A 272 23.14 -2.36 0.19
C HIS A 272 24.04 -3.19 1.10
N MET A 273 24.56 -4.31 0.60
CA MET A 273 25.37 -5.27 1.36
C MET A 273 24.72 -5.68 2.70
N GLY A 274 23.42 -5.98 2.67
CA GLY A 274 22.65 -6.40 3.85
C GLY A 274 22.29 -5.27 4.83
N SER A 275 22.80 -4.05 4.63
CA SER A 275 22.52 -2.91 5.51
C SER A 275 21.52 -1.93 4.88
N PRO A 276 20.58 -1.36 5.67
CA PRO A 276 19.63 -0.37 5.16
C PRO A 276 20.26 1.03 5.11
N TRP A 277 20.06 1.69 3.98
CA TRP A 277 20.48 3.06 3.69
C TRP A 277 19.26 3.90 3.32
N PHE A 278 19.31 5.20 3.63
CA PHE A 278 18.15 6.07 3.53
C PHE A 278 18.45 7.34 2.74
N SER A 279 17.49 7.81 1.96
CA SER A 279 17.56 9.11 1.28
C SER A 279 16.24 9.84 1.41
N LEU A 280 16.27 11.07 1.91
CA LEU A 280 15.08 11.87 2.24
C LEU A 280 15.03 13.15 1.41
N ARG A 281 13.88 13.47 0.81
CA ARG A 281 13.62 14.75 0.13
C ARG A 281 12.19 15.22 0.35
N GLY A 282 11.98 16.52 0.51
CA GLY A 282 10.66 17.13 0.45
C GLY A 282 10.11 17.09 -0.98
N ALA A 283 8.79 17.00 -1.13
CA ALA A 283 8.16 17.03 -2.46
C ALA A 283 8.49 18.33 -3.24
N HIS A 284 8.68 19.45 -2.52
CA HIS A 284 9.07 20.74 -3.09
C HIS A 284 10.50 20.76 -3.66
N GLU A 285 11.37 19.84 -3.25
CA GLU A 285 12.76 19.74 -3.69
C GLU A 285 12.95 18.86 -4.93
N LEU A 286 11.91 18.10 -5.31
CA LEU A 286 11.99 17.09 -6.35
C LEU A 286 11.29 17.55 -7.62
N CYS A 287 11.81 17.17 -8.78
CA CYS A 287 11.09 17.22 -10.06
C CYS A 287 10.79 15.79 -10.52
N VAL A 288 9.72 15.59 -11.28
CA VAL A 288 9.28 14.26 -11.74
C VAL A 288 9.18 14.21 -13.25
N GLU A 289 9.62 13.10 -13.82
CA GLU A 289 9.52 12.84 -15.25
C GLU A 289 9.20 11.35 -15.46
N ARG A 290 8.28 11.04 -16.36
CA ARG A 290 8.08 9.65 -16.79
C ARG A 290 9.06 9.27 -17.89
N SER A 291 9.65 8.09 -17.74
CA SER A 291 10.47 7.44 -18.76
C SER A 291 10.02 6.00 -18.95
N GLY A 292 9.15 5.75 -19.94
CA GLY A 292 8.62 4.41 -20.21
C GLY A 292 7.78 3.90 -19.05
N SER A 293 8.25 2.82 -18.40
CA SER A 293 7.59 2.17 -17.25
C SER A 293 7.97 2.77 -15.89
N SER A 294 8.74 3.87 -15.86
CA SER A 294 9.27 4.42 -14.61
C SER A 294 8.97 5.91 -14.40
N LEU A 295 8.95 6.31 -13.12
CA LEU A 295 9.03 7.70 -12.70
C LEU A 295 10.44 8.00 -12.21
N ARG A 296 11.05 8.98 -12.86
CA ARG A 296 12.36 9.54 -12.51
C ARG A 296 12.14 10.78 -11.67
N PHE A 297 12.69 10.75 -10.47
CA PHE A 297 12.71 11.89 -9.58
C PHE A 297 14.09 12.52 -9.61
N TRP A 298 14.14 13.82 -9.84
CA TRP A 298 15.34 14.62 -9.92
C TRP A 298 15.43 15.55 -8.71
N ARG A 299 16.64 15.84 -8.27
CA ARG A 299 16.94 16.81 -7.21
C ARG A 299 17.98 17.82 -7.70
N TRP A 300 18.02 19.00 -7.11
CA TRP A 300 19.17 19.88 -7.27
C TRP A 300 20.35 19.36 -6.42
N SER A 301 21.57 19.50 -6.93
CA SER A 301 22.80 19.23 -6.17
C SER A 301 23.52 20.53 -5.87
N PRO A 302 23.49 21.04 -4.62
CA PRO A 302 24.19 22.29 -4.28
C PRO A 302 25.70 22.22 -4.47
N THR A 303 26.30 21.03 -4.31
CA THR A 303 27.75 20.84 -4.49
C THR A 303 28.19 20.91 -5.94
N GLU A 304 27.35 20.42 -6.86
CA GLU A 304 27.68 20.28 -8.28
C GLU A 304 26.92 21.25 -9.17
N GLN A 305 26.04 22.06 -8.57
CA GLN A 305 25.25 23.10 -9.24
C GLN A 305 24.49 22.57 -10.47
N CYS A 306 23.94 21.36 -10.37
CA CYS A 306 23.20 20.71 -11.46
C CYS A 306 22.06 19.83 -10.93
N ALA A 307 21.11 19.53 -11.83
CA ALA A 307 20.07 18.55 -11.57
C ALA A 307 20.65 17.13 -11.61
N LYS A 308 20.31 16.32 -10.61
CA LYS A 308 20.74 14.93 -10.48
C LYS A 308 19.56 14.01 -10.27
N LEU A 309 19.65 12.82 -10.86
CA LEU A 309 18.67 11.77 -10.60
C LEU A 309 18.77 11.37 -9.13
N TRP A 310 17.63 11.41 -8.44
CA TRP A 310 17.47 10.97 -7.06
C TRP A 310 16.98 9.52 -7.03
N ALA A 311 15.98 9.21 -7.86
CA ALA A 311 15.37 7.89 -7.92
C ALA A 311 14.77 7.59 -9.31
N ASN A 312 14.71 6.31 -9.64
CA ASN A 312 14.00 5.77 -10.80
C ASN A 312 13.15 4.62 -10.29
N LEU A 313 11.85 4.87 -10.13
CA LEU A 313 10.90 3.89 -9.60
C LEU A 313 10.15 3.27 -10.77
N CYS A 314 10.33 1.97 -10.97
CA CYS A 314 9.74 1.23 -12.08
C CYS A 314 8.46 0.53 -11.64
N PHE A 315 7.40 0.68 -12.43
CA PHE A 315 6.06 0.19 -12.12
C PHE A 315 5.70 -0.99 -13.01
N MET A 316 4.95 -1.93 -12.44
CA MET A 316 4.41 -3.08 -13.17
C MET A 316 3.16 -2.68 -13.96
N THR A 317 2.37 -1.78 -13.40
CA THR A 317 1.10 -1.35 -13.96
C THR A 317 1.07 0.15 -14.23
N TRP A 318 0.37 0.54 -15.30
CA TRP A 318 0.19 1.95 -15.67
C TRP A 318 -0.60 2.72 -14.60
N GLU A 319 -1.59 2.07 -13.99
CA GLU A 319 -2.43 2.67 -12.96
C GLU A 319 -1.61 3.10 -11.73
N GLU A 320 -0.72 2.24 -11.23
CA GLU A 320 0.14 2.57 -10.09
C GLU A 320 1.10 3.73 -10.40
N LEU A 321 1.64 3.75 -11.63
CA LEU A 321 2.49 4.83 -12.10
C LEU A 321 1.74 6.17 -12.09
N VAL A 322 0.53 6.20 -12.68
CA VAL A 322 -0.31 7.40 -12.74
C VAL A 322 -0.72 7.87 -11.34
N LEU A 323 -1.09 6.95 -10.44
CA LEU A 323 -1.50 7.28 -9.08
C LEU A 323 -0.34 7.87 -8.28
N LEU A 324 0.88 7.33 -8.39
CA LEU A 324 2.04 7.92 -7.72
C LEU A 324 2.37 9.30 -8.30
N TYR A 325 2.34 9.46 -9.62
CA TYR A 325 2.57 10.75 -10.27
C TYR A 325 1.55 11.82 -9.82
N CYS A 326 0.25 11.50 -9.89
CA CYS A 326 -0.79 12.46 -9.50
C CYS A 326 -0.73 12.79 -8.00
N SER A 327 -0.37 11.81 -7.16
CA SER A 327 -0.16 12.05 -5.72
C SER A 327 1.03 12.98 -5.48
N PHE A 328 2.17 12.72 -6.13
CA PHE A 328 3.33 13.59 -6.06
C PHE A 328 3.00 15.01 -6.52
N LEU A 329 2.33 15.16 -7.66
CA LEU A 329 2.00 16.47 -8.18
C LEU A 329 1.08 17.23 -7.21
N SER A 330 0.09 16.55 -6.65
CA SER A 330 -0.83 17.07 -5.64
C SER A 330 -0.15 17.52 -4.35
N PHE A 331 0.89 16.79 -3.93
CA PHE A 331 1.73 17.16 -2.80
C PHE A 331 2.61 18.37 -3.11
N LYS A 332 3.21 18.42 -4.30
CA LYS A 332 4.11 19.50 -4.69
C LYS A 332 3.36 20.82 -4.88
N THR A 333 2.23 20.82 -5.59
CA THR A 333 1.44 22.02 -5.87
C THR A 333 0.84 22.65 -4.62
N ARG A 334 0.48 21.85 -3.61
CA ARG A 334 -0.11 22.32 -2.35
C ARG A 334 0.92 22.60 -1.25
N ASN A 335 2.21 22.42 -1.54
CA ASN A 335 3.27 22.66 -0.57
C ASN A 335 3.63 24.16 -0.54
N SER A 336 3.56 24.79 0.64
CA SER A 336 3.90 26.20 0.85
C SER A 336 5.36 26.54 0.57
N LEU A 337 6.25 25.55 0.55
CA LEU A 337 7.66 25.70 0.18
C LEU A 337 7.90 25.59 -1.33
N THR A 338 6.89 25.22 -2.12
CA THR A 338 6.99 25.18 -3.58
C THR A 338 6.80 26.59 -4.14
N ILE A 339 7.90 27.19 -4.60
CA ILE A 339 7.87 28.53 -5.22
C ILE A 339 7.21 28.48 -6.59
N ARG A 340 7.57 27.47 -7.41
CA ARG A 340 7.02 27.26 -8.74
C ARG A 340 7.10 25.80 -9.12
N VAL A 341 6.03 25.27 -9.69
CA VAL A 341 6.04 23.93 -10.29
C VAL A 341 6.59 24.03 -11.70
N ALA A 342 7.56 23.17 -12.04
CA ALA A 342 8.13 23.14 -13.38
C ALA A 342 7.08 22.66 -14.39
N ASN A 343 7.11 23.19 -15.62
CA ASN A 343 6.12 22.79 -16.64
C ASN A 343 6.23 21.31 -17.00
N GLU A 344 7.44 20.76 -16.88
CA GLU A 344 7.77 19.36 -17.09
C GLU A 344 7.10 18.46 -16.04
N ASP A 345 6.95 18.94 -14.80
CA ASP A 345 6.28 18.20 -13.72
C ASP A 345 4.75 18.13 -13.92
N LEU A 346 4.18 19.07 -14.68
CA LEU A 346 2.74 19.18 -14.90
C LEU A 346 2.23 18.23 -16.00
N THR A 347 3.15 17.64 -16.78
CA THR A 347 2.80 16.76 -17.89
C THR A 347 3.38 15.37 -17.70
N LEU A 348 2.51 14.37 -17.57
CA LEU A 348 2.94 12.98 -17.60
C LEU A 348 3.31 12.62 -19.04
N ARG A 349 4.61 12.49 -19.33
CA ARG A 349 5.10 12.11 -20.66
C ARG A 349 4.47 10.80 -21.12
N SER A 350 4.43 10.60 -22.44
CA SER A 350 3.81 9.43 -23.08
C SER A 350 2.29 9.30 -22.90
N GLU A 351 1.60 10.32 -22.40
CA GLU A 351 0.14 10.44 -22.52
C GLU A 351 -0.22 11.51 -23.56
N ARG A 352 -1.19 11.23 -24.43
CA ARG A 352 -1.81 12.24 -25.29
C ARG A 352 -3.15 12.67 -24.74
N LYS A 353 -3.46 13.95 -24.87
CA LYS A 353 -4.76 14.52 -24.55
C LYS A 353 -5.70 14.30 -25.72
N LEU A 354 -6.75 13.52 -25.52
CA LEU A 354 -7.80 13.28 -26.52
C LEU A 354 -8.93 14.31 -26.43
N PHE A 355 -9.18 14.81 -25.21
CA PHE A 355 -10.28 15.73 -24.94
C PHE A 355 -9.95 16.63 -23.76
N GLN A 356 -10.45 17.87 -23.79
CA GLN A 356 -10.45 18.77 -22.65
C GLN A 356 -11.68 19.68 -22.68
N ALA A 357 -12.34 19.83 -21.53
CA ALA A 357 -13.44 20.78 -21.37
C ALA A 357 -13.58 21.26 -19.92
N ARG A 358 -14.31 22.35 -19.75
CA ARG A 358 -14.68 22.87 -18.43
C ARG A 358 -15.92 22.14 -17.91
N ILE A 359 -15.85 21.72 -16.65
CA ILE A 359 -16.95 21.11 -15.91
C ILE A 359 -17.20 21.87 -14.61
N VAL A 360 -18.42 21.78 -14.11
CA VAL A 360 -18.79 22.14 -12.74
C VAL A 360 -18.85 20.86 -11.94
N ASP A 361 -17.98 20.74 -10.95
CA ASP A 361 -17.83 19.53 -10.16
C ASP A 361 -17.61 19.89 -8.68
N ASP A 362 -18.42 19.29 -7.81
CA ASP A 362 -18.48 19.60 -6.38
C ASP A 362 -18.64 21.10 -6.06
N GLY A 363 -19.40 21.82 -6.91
CA GLY A 363 -19.61 23.27 -6.79
C GLY A 363 -18.44 24.13 -7.31
N PHE A 364 -17.34 23.53 -7.75
CA PHE A 364 -16.17 24.22 -8.28
C PHE A 364 -16.01 24.03 -9.79
N MET A 365 -15.27 24.95 -10.42
CA MET A 365 -14.92 24.85 -11.83
C MET A 365 -13.65 24.01 -11.99
N HIS A 366 -13.72 22.95 -12.80
CA HIS A 366 -12.59 22.07 -13.07
C HIS A 366 -12.36 21.90 -14.58
N SER A 367 -11.12 21.58 -14.94
CA SER A 367 -10.76 21.09 -16.27
C SER A 367 -10.89 19.58 -16.28
N LEU A 368 -11.84 19.03 -17.02
CA LEU A 368 -11.91 17.60 -17.33
C LEU A 368 -11.05 17.31 -18.55
N ILE A 369 -10.20 16.30 -18.46
CA ILE A 369 -9.27 15.88 -19.50
C ILE A 369 -9.40 14.37 -19.69
N VAL A 370 -9.40 13.91 -20.94
CA VAL A 370 -9.25 12.49 -21.27
C VAL A 370 -7.84 12.27 -21.81
N TYR A 371 -7.07 11.45 -21.11
CA TYR A 371 -5.73 11.06 -21.50
C TYR A 371 -5.74 9.63 -22.05
N GLU A 372 -4.93 9.41 -23.09
CA GLU A 372 -4.59 8.08 -23.60
C GLU A 372 -3.09 7.85 -23.45
N ASP A 373 -2.71 6.72 -22.85
CA ASP A 373 -1.32 6.29 -22.79
C ASP A 373 -0.85 5.75 -24.14
N HIS A 374 0.29 6.24 -24.64
CA HIS A 374 0.78 5.87 -25.97
C HIS A 374 1.12 4.38 -26.08
N MET A 375 1.66 3.79 -25.02
CA MET A 375 2.20 2.43 -25.03
C MET A 375 1.12 1.38 -24.81
N THR A 376 0.25 1.62 -23.84
CA THR A 376 -0.78 0.66 -23.40
C THR A 376 -2.13 0.91 -24.02
N LYS A 377 -2.36 2.10 -24.61
CA LYS A 377 -3.67 2.59 -25.06
C LYS A 377 -4.70 2.72 -23.94
N GLY A 378 -4.27 2.64 -22.68
CA GLY A 378 -5.13 2.87 -21.52
C GLY A 378 -5.70 4.28 -21.53
N LEU A 379 -6.98 4.40 -21.19
CA LEU A 379 -7.68 5.68 -21.11
C LEU A 379 -7.96 6.05 -19.66
N ARG A 380 -7.75 7.32 -19.31
CA ARG A 380 -8.13 7.85 -18.00
C ARG A 380 -8.84 9.19 -18.12
N LEU A 381 -9.84 9.36 -17.26
CA LEU A 381 -10.44 10.65 -16.96
C LEU A 381 -9.61 11.33 -15.89
N HIS A 382 -9.37 12.63 -16.06
CA HIS A 382 -8.62 13.44 -15.13
C HIS A 382 -9.30 14.78 -14.92
N ALA A 383 -9.64 15.09 -13.68
CA ALA A 383 -10.08 16.42 -13.29
C ALA A 383 -8.95 17.15 -12.59
N ALA A 384 -8.71 18.38 -13.04
CA ALA A 384 -7.74 19.28 -12.45
C ALA A 384 -8.36 20.65 -12.18
N VAL A 385 -7.79 21.38 -11.21
CA VAL A 385 -8.21 22.75 -10.89
C VAL A 385 -8.08 23.63 -12.14
N TRP A 386 -9.15 24.35 -12.48
CA TRP A 386 -9.24 25.14 -13.70
C TRP A 386 -8.34 26.38 -13.69
N ASP A 387 -8.33 27.11 -12.57
CA ASP A 387 -7.71 28.43 -12.46
C ASP A 387 -7.18 28.71 -11.05
N GLY A 388 -6.42 29.80 -10.89
CA GLY A 388 -5.76 30.22 -9.65
C GLY A 388 -4.42 29.53 -9.41
N ASP A 389 -3.89 29.69 -8.19
CA ASP A 389 -2.53 29.22 -7.83
C ASP A 389 -2.38 27.69 -7.92
N LEU A 390 -3.49 26.96 -7.76
CA LEU A 390 -3.53 25.50 -7.85
C LEU A 390 -3.88 25.01 -9.26
N ARG A 391 -3.91 25.87 -10.28
CA ARG A 391 -4.24 25.49 -11.66
C ARG A 391 -3.44 24.25 -12.10
N GLN A 392 -4.12 23.30 -12.77
CA GLN A 392 -3.59 21.99 -13.18
C GLN A 392 -3.27 21.00 -12.04
N CYS A 393 -3.46 21.38 -10.78
CA CYS A 393 -3.38 20.43 -9.67
C CYS A 393 -4.46 19.35 -9.82
N PRO A 394 -4.11 18.06 -9.69
CA PRO A 394 -5.08 16.98 -9.69
C PRO A 394 -6.14 17.16 -8.60
N VAL A 395 -7.40 16.96 -8.97
CA VAL A 395 -8.55 16.83 -8.06
C VAL A 395 -8.92 15.36 -7.95
N TRP A 396 -9.14 14.69 -9.08
CA TRP A 396 -9.32 13.24 -9.13
C TRP A 396 -8.88 12.65 -10.47
N THR A 397 -8.64 11.34 -10.48
CA THR A 397 -8.43 10.57 -11.71
C THR A 397 -9.28 9.30 -11.65
N ALA A 398 -9.71 8.82 -12.81
CA ALA A 398 -10.45 7.57 -12.94
C ALA A 398 -9.98 6.81 -14.17
N PHE A 399 -9.73 5.51 -14.02
CA PHE A 399 -9.31 4.66 -15.13
C PHE A 399 -10.53 4.12 -15.86
N ILE A 400 -10.48 4.16 -17.19
CA ILE A 400 -11.53 3.62 -18.04
C ILE A 400 -11.12 2.19 -18.38
N THR A 401 -11.88 1.23 -17.87
CA THR A 401 -11.62 -0.20 -18.11
C THR A 401 -12.67 -0.79 -19.06
N HIS A 402 -12.69 -2.12 -19.20
CA HIS A 402 -13.61 -2.88 -20.05
C HIS A 402 -15.10 -2.46 -19.97
N GLN A 403 -15.55 -1.92 -18.82
CA GLN A 403 -16.93 -1.43 -18.67
C GLN A 403 -17.35 -0.41 -19.74
N SER A 404 -16.41 0.35 -20.33
CA SER A 404 -16.73 1.35 -21.35
C SER A 404 -17.22 0.77 -22.67
N ALA A 405 -17.01 -0.53 -22.92
CA ALA A 405 -17.55 -1.21 -24.09
C ALA A 405 -19.09 -1.33 -24.03
N SER A 406 -19.68 -1.21 -22.84
CA SER A 406 -21.13 -1.26 -22.68
C SER A 406 -21.77 0.05 -23.15
N PRO A 407 -22.79 0.04 -24.03
CA PRO A 407 -23.53 1.25 -24.40
C PRO A 407 -24.29 1.87 -23.21
N LYS A 408 -24.45 1.13 -22.11
CA LYS A 408 -25.05 1.62 -20.86
C LYS A 408 -24.06 2.34 -19.96
N TRP A 409 -22.76 2.26 -20.25
CA TRP A 409 -21.73 2.89 -19.43
C TRP A 409 -21.83 4.41 -19.45
N ILE A 410 -22.05 4.99 -20.64
CA ILE A 410 -22.14 6.44 -20.83
C ILE A 410 -23.54 6.85 -21.32
N LYS A 411 -24.20 7.77 -20.59
CA LYS A 411 -25.53 8.28 -20.95
C LYS A 411 -25.58 9.79 -20.87
N LYS A 412 -25.94 10.47 -21.96
CA LYS A 412 -26.31 11.90 -21.93
C LYS A 412 -27.71 12.02 -21.35
N VAL A 413 -27.85 12.68 -20.20
CA VAL A 413 -29.11 12.81 -19.44
C VAL A 413 -29.68 14.23 -19.46
N GLY A 414 -28.96 15.17 -20.06
CA GLY A 414 -29.40 16.53 -20.31
C GLY A 414 -28.47 17.22 -21.32
N LYS A 415 -28.75 18.48 -21.65
CA LYS A 415 -27.95 19.27 -22.61
C LYS A 415 -26.46 19.30 -22.24
N THR A 416 -26.18 19.47 -20.95
CA THR A 416 -24.81 19.59 -20.41
C THR A 416 -24.44 18.49 -19.42
N LYS A 417 -25.24 17.44 -19.27
CA LYS A 417 -25.07 16.41 -18.24
C LYS A 417 -24.83 15.04 -18.82
N ILE A 418 -23.78 14.37 -18.38
CA ILE A 418 -23.41 13.00 -18.75
C ILE A 418 -23.29 12.15 -17.49
N ARG A 419 -23.85 10.95 -17.52
CA ARG A 419 -23.69 9.96 -16.46
C ARG A 419 -22.78 8.84 -16.91
N LEU A 420 -21.90 8.42 -16.01
CA LEU A 420 -21.01 7.30 -16.15
C LEU A 420 -21.33 6.24 -15.08
N ALA A 421 -21.51 4.99 -15.51
CA ALA A 421 -21.67 3.85 -14.61
C ALA A 421 -20.30 3.31 -14.15
N ASP A 422 -20.26 2.71 -12.96
CA ASP A 422 -19.13 1.92 -12.45
C ASP A 422 -17.77 2.61 -12.52
N VAL A 423 -17.74 3.93 -12.30
CA VAL A 423 -16.50 4.71 -12.26
C VAL A 423 -15.95 4.75 -10.83
N GLN A 424 -14.72 4.31 -10.65
CA GLN A 424 -13.97 4.46 -9.41
C GLN A 424 -13.06 5.70 -9.49
N LEU A 425 -13.23 6.62 -8.54
CA LEU A 425 -12.43 7.83 -8.45
C LEU A 425 -11.28 7.65 -7.46
N TYR A 426 -10.12 8.18 -7.82
CA TYR A 426 -8.99 8.41 -6.92
C TYR A 426 -8.86 9.91 -6.70
N VAL A 427 -9.15 10.36 -5.49
CA VAL A 427 -9.33 11.78 -5.14
C VAL A 427 -8.09 12.30 -4.40
N PHE A 428 -7.52 13.41 -4.87
CA PHE A 428 -6.26 13.98 -4.41
C PHE A 428 -6.41 15.24 -3.54
N CYS A 429 -7.59 15.49 -2.99
CA CYS A 429 -7.85 16.54 -2.00
C CYS A 429 -8.86 16.06 -0.94
N GLN A 430 -8.76 16.62 0.26
CA GLN A 430 -9.59 16.20 1.40
C GLN A 430 -11.00 16.79 1.32
N GLU A 431 -11.12 17.95 0.69
CA GLU A 431 -12.32 18.77 0.63
C GLU A 431 -13.35 18.22 -0.38
N TYR A 432 -12.90 17.43 -1.37
CA TYR A 432 -13.77 16.94 -2.44
C TYR A 432 -14.75 15.87 -1.97
N ARG A 433 -16.03 16.09 -2.25
CA ARG A 433 -17.14 15.22 -1.87
C ARG A 433 -17.74 14.55 -3.11
N GLN A 434 -17.22 13.38 -3.46
CA GLN A 434 -17.73 12.60 -4.60
C GLN A 434 -19.23 12.26 -4.49
N GLN A 435 -19.81 12.24 -3.28
CA GLN A 435 -21.23 11.96 -3.05
C GLN A 435 -22.13 13.00 -3.72
N ASN A 436 -21.67 14.25 -3.84
CA ASN A 436 -22.46 15.31 -4.48
C ASN A 436 -22.77 14.98 -5.95
N GLN A 437 -21.94 14.14 -6.56
CA GLN A 437 -21.98 13.81 -7.98
C GLN A 437 -22.48 12.38 -8.23
N ARG A 438 -22.60 11.57 -7.18
CA ARG A 438 -23.17 10.22 -7.27
C ARG A 438 -24.66 10.31 -6.98
N ILE A 439 -25.46 10.10 -8.02
CA ILE A 439 -26.92 10.22 -7.93
C ILE A 439 -27.57 8.84 -7.76
N ASN A 440 -28.52 8.76 -6.83
CA ASN A 440 -29.42 7.62 -6.55
C ASN A 440 -28.74 6.34 -6.02
N SER A 441 -29.58 5.35 -5.68
CA SER A 441 -29.20 3.98 -5.29
C SER A 441 -28.34 3.24 -6.33
N SER A 442 -28.25 3.74 -7.56
CA SER A 442 -27.40 3.18 -8.63
C SER A 442 -25.93 3.61 -8.57
N GLY A 443 -25.56 4.61 -7.76
CA GLY A 443 -24.16 5.02 -7.57
C GLY A 443 -23.46 5.63 -8.81
N ALA A 444 -24.21 5.95 -9.86
CA ALA A 444 -23.69 6.48 -11.12
C ALA A 444 -23.13 7.90 -10.95
N PHE A 445 -22.01 8.18 -11.62
CA PHE A 445 -21.30 9.45 -11.51
C PHE A 445 -21.76 10.44 -12.58
N GLU A 446 -22.27 11.60 -12.19
CA GLU A 446 -22.75 12.66 -13.09
C GLU A 446 -21.69 13.75 -13.29
N ILE A 447 -21.33 13.99 -14.55
CA ILE A 447 -20.45 15.07 -14.98
C ILE A 447 -21.31 16.18 -15.59
N ARG A 448 -21.17 17.38 -15.05
CA ARG A 448 -21.85 18.59 -15.55
C ARG A 448 -20.87 19.47 -16.34
N PHE A 449 -21.02 19.48 -17.65
CA PHE A 449 -20.26 20.35 -18.55
C PHE A 449 -20.78 21.78 -18.50
N VAL A 450 -19.91 22.74 -18.81
CA VAL A 450 -20.30 24.15 -18.96
C VAL A 450 -20.98 24.41 -20.30
N SER A 451 -20.55 23.71 -21.36
CA SER A 451 -21.09 23.84 -22.73
C SER A 451 -21.73 22.53 -23.18
N GLU A 452 -22.81 22.63 -23.95
CA GLU A 452 -23.50 21.48 -24.53
C GLU A 452 -22.64 20.79 -25.60
N GLU A 453 -21.89 21.56 -26.39
CA GLU A 453 -20.96 21.09 -27.40
C GLU A 453 -19.86 20.23 -26.76
N ALA A 454 -19.38 20.63 -25.57
CA ALA A 454 -18.41 19.84 -24.81
C ALA A 454 -18.99 18.49 -24.36
N ALA A 455 -20.25 18.47 -23.87
CA ALA A 455 -20.92 17.23 -23.51
C ALA A 455 -21.14 16.32 -24.73
N LYS A 456 -21.52 16.89 -25.88
CA LYS A 456 -21.69 16.14 -27.13
C LYS A 456 -20.37 15.47 -27.56
N ARG A 457 -19.29 16.24 -27.68
CA ARG A 457 -17.96 15.73 -28.08
C ARG A 457 -17.40 14.69 -27.10
N PHE A 458 -17.65 14.86 -25.80
CA PHE A 458 -17.24 13.87 -24.80
C PHE A 458 -17.96 12.53 -25.01
N LYS A 459 -19.27 12.55 -25.31
CA LYS A 459 -20.01 11.31 -25.60
C LYS A 459 -19.51 10.65 -26.89
N GLU A 460 -19.30 11.43 -27.95
CA GLU A 460 -18.81 10.95 -29.25
C GLU A 460 -17.44 10.29 -29.14
N LEU A 461 -16.58 10.73 -28.22
CA LEU A 461 -15.27 10.12 -27.98
C LEU A 461 -15.37 8.63 -27.57
N PHE A 462 -16.42 8.26 -26.83
CA PHE A 462 -16.63 6.89 -26.33
C PHE A 462 -17.70 6.11 -27.09
N SER A 463 -18.42 6.77 -27.98
CA SER A 463 -19.46 6.17 -28.82
C SER A 463 -19.41 6.85 -30.18
N PRO A 464 -18.35 6.59 -30.97
CA PRO A 464 -18.25 7.16 -32.31
C PRO A 464 -19.44 6.68 -33.15
N PRO A 465 -20.00 7.53 -34.03
CA PRO A 465 -21.02 7.09 -34.97
C PRO A 465 -20.47 5.95 -35.84
N PRO A 466 -21.32 5.01 -36.28
CA PRO A 466 -20.89 4.00 -37.25
C PRO A 466 -20.30 4.70 -38.48
N PRO A 467 -19.26 4.12 -39.12
CA PRO A 467 -18.70 4.69 -40.34
C PRO A 467 -19.78 4.80 -41.42
N ASP A 468 -19.92 5.98 -42.03
CA ASP A 468 -20.84 6.20 -43.14
C ASP A 468 -20.40 5.33 -44.34
N GLU A 469 -21.25 4.39 -44.77
CA GLU A 469 -21.05 3.54 -45.97
C GLU A 469 -21.16 4.31 -47.30
N SER A 470 -21.05 5.63 -47.32
CA SER A 470 -21.32 6.48 -48.49
C SER A 470 -20.07 6.93 -49.26
N THR A 471 -18.94 6.21 -49.16
CA THR A 471 -17.77 6.46 -50.04
C THR A 471 -17.19 5.16 -50.59
N THR A 472 -18.04 4.34 -51.20
CA THR A 472 -17.59 3.31 -52.14
C THR A 472 -18.44 3.39 -53.41
N THR A 473 -18.19 4.40 -54.23
CA THR A 473 -18.66 4.43 -55.61
C THR A 473 -17.47 4.67 -56.53
N GLU A 474 -17.08 3.57 -57.17
CA GLU A 474 -16.70 3.46 -58.58
C GLU A 474 -15.52 4.31 -59.05
N THR A 475 -14.40 3.62 -59.29
CA THR A 475 -13.55 3.93 -60.44
C THR A 475 -13.20 2.62 -61.13
N THR A 476 -14.20 2.06 -61.81
CA THR A 476 -13.97 1.12 -62.91
C THR A 476 -13.99 1.96 -64.18
N THR A 477 -12.83 2.26 -64.76
CA THR A 477 -12.76 2.66 -66.16
C THR A 477 -11.60 1.94 -66.83
N GLN A 478 -11.99 1.15 -67.83
CA GLN A 478 -11.17 0.50 -68.85
C GLN A 478 -10.23 1.52 -69.54
N VAL A 479 -8.97 1.13 -69.79
CA VAL A 479 -8.41 0.69 -71.10
C VAL A 479 -7.08 -0.01 -70.81
#